data_AF-A0A0J6T1S5-F1
#
_entry.id   AF-A0A0J6T1S5-F1
#
_cell.length_a   1.000
_cell.length_b   1.000
_cell.length_c   1.000
_cell.angle_alpha   90.00
_cell.angle_beta   90.00
_cell.angle_gamma   90.00
#
_symmetry.space_group_name_H-M   'P 1'
#
loop_
_entity.id
_entity.type
_entity.pdbx_description
1 polymer ?
#
loop_
_entity_poly.entity_id
_entity_poly.type
_entity_poly.pdbx_seq_one_letter_code
_entity_poly.pdbx_strand_id
1 'polypeptide(L)'
;QTATFSNPVTLTPGATYTASYHTNTGRYSQSANGFANAVTSGPLTAPSSGNGVYAYGSSSLFPTNTYNQTNYWVDVVFNPSAAA
;
A
#
# COMPACT_ATOMS: atom_id res chain seq x y z
N GLN A 1 -5.57 -5.84 11.72
CA GLN A 1 -4.67 -5.14 12.65
C GLN A 1 -4.42 -3.74 12.09
N THR A 2 -4.19 -2.74 12.95
CA THR A 2 -3.90 -1.36 12.54
C THR A 2 -2.65 -0.88 13.28
N ALA A 3 -1.77 -0.19 12.56
CA ALA A 3 -0.61 0.49 13.12
C ALA A 3 -0.66 1.97 12.70
N THR A 4 -0.32 2.87 13.62
CA THR A 4 -0.33 4.32 13.37
C THR A 4 1.10 4.85 13.36
N PHE A 5 1.36 5.82 12.49
CA PHE A 5 2.61 6.58 12.53
C PHE A 5 2.57 7.55 13.72
N SER A 6 3.71 7.75 14.39
CA SER A 6 3.86 8.80 15.42
C SER A 6 3.61 10.20 14.84
N ASN A 7 3.94 10.37 13.56
CA ASN A 7 3.72 11.57 12.78
C ASN A 7 2.89 11.18 11.55
N PRO A 8 1.65 11.69 11.43
CA PRO A 8 0.84 11.46 10.23
C PRO A 8 1.57 11.93 8.96
N VAL A 9 1.34 11.22 7.85
CA VAL A 9 1.89 11.57 6.55
C VAL A 9 0.85 12.38 5.78
N THR A 10 1.16 13.64 5.48
CA THR A 10 0.32 14.48 4.62
C THR A 10 0.46 14.03 3.17
N LEU A 11 -0.67 13.77 2.50
CA LEU A 11 -0.70 13.37 1.10
C LEU A 11 -0.90 14.59 0.19
N THR A 12 -0.10 14.66 -0.87
CA THR A 12 -0.28 15.65 -1.94
C THR A 12 -1.13 15.05 -3.05
N PRO A 13 -2.19 15.73 -3.53
CA PRO A 13 -2.97 15.26 -4.67
C PRO A 13 -2.10 14.98 -5.90
N GLY A 14 -2.36 13.86 -6.57
CA GLY A 14 -1.63 13.43 -7.78
C GLY A 14 -0.28 12.74 -7.51
N ALA A 15 0.20 12.70 -6.26
CA ALA A 15 1.39 11.94 -5.91
C ALA A 15 1.06 10.47 -5.57
N THR A 16 1.95 9.56 -5.96
CA THR A 16 1.85 8.13 -5.62
C THR A 16 2.64 7.83 -4.35
N TYR A 17 2.00 7.14 -3.41
CA TYR A 17 2.62 6.69 -2.16
C TYR A 17 2.52 5.17 -2.04
N THR A 18 3.50 4.57 -1.36
CA THR A 18 3.54 3.13 -1.09
C THR A 18 3.33 2.88 0.40
N ALA A 19 2.22 2.23 0.74
CA ALA A 19 2.01 1.67 2.07
C ALA A 19 2.56 0.24 2.10
N SER A 20 3.44 -0.06 3.06
CA SER A 20 4.03 -1.39 3.22
C SER A 20 4.27 -1.70 4.70
N TYR A 21 4.41 -2.97 5.03
CA TYR A 21 4.85 -3.44 6.35
C TYR A 21 5.93 -4.50 6.18
N HIS A 22 6.74 -4.66 7.22
CA HIS A 22 7.76 -5.69 7.31
C HIS A 22 7.37 -6.71 8.36
N THR A 23 7.64 -8.00 8.10
CA THR A 23 7.48 -9.07 9.08
C THR A 23 8.73 -9.93 9.11
N ASN A 24 9.28 -10.18 10.32
CA ASN A 24 10.48 -11.00 10.50
C ASN A 24 10.17 -12.50 10.56
N THR A 25 8.95 -12.85 10.97
CA THR A 25 8.53 -14.22 11.26
C THR A 25 7.02 -14.30 10.99
N GLY A 26 6.62 -14.39 9.73
CA GLY A 26 5.20 -14.42 9.41
C GLY A 26 4.92 -14.71 7.94
N ARG A 27 3.66 -15.06 7.68
CA ARG A 27 3.10 -15.09 6.33
C ARG A 27 2.46 -13.74 6.05
N TYR A 28 2.51 -13.32 4.80
CA TYR A 28 1.75 -12.18 4.31
C TYR A 28 0.44 -12.68 3.68
N SER A 29 -0.63 -11.92 3.87
CA SER A 29 -1.87 -12.13 3.13
C SER A 29 -1.66 -11.73 1.67
N GLN A 30 -2.14 -12.54 0.73
CA GLN A 30 -2.08 -12.19 -0.68
C GLN A 30 -3.30 -12.65 -1.46
N SER A 31 -3.65 -11.88 -2.48
CA SER A 31 -4.58 -12.28 -3.53
C SER A 31 -4.00 -11.91 -4.88
N ALA A 32 -3.62 -12.93 -5.65
CA ALA A 32 -3.17 -12.76 -7.03
C ALA A 32 -4.24 -12.05 -7.87
N ASN A 33 -3.82 -11.24 -8.85
CA ASN A 33 -4.69 -10.43 -9.70
C ASN A 33 -5.59 -9.42 -8.94
N GLY A 34 -5.30 -9.13 -7.67
CA GLY A 34 -6.09 -8.19 -6.87
C GLY A 34 -6.11 -6.76 -7.42
N PHE A 35 -5.08 -6.38 -8.19
CA PHE A 35 -4.99 -5.12 -8.93
C PHE A 35 -5.09 -5.31 -10.44
N ALA A 36 -5.79 -6.35 -10.91
CA ALA A 36 -6.17 -6.54 -12.33
C ALA A 36 -6.74 -5.27 -12.96
N ASN A 37 -7.48 -4.50 -12.15
CA ASN A 37 -7.98 -3.18 -12.46
C ASN A 37 -7.62 -2.23 -11.30
N ALA A 38 -7.61 -0.92 -11.59
CA ALA A 38 -7.41 0.07 -10.54
C ALA A 38 -8.57 0.00 -9.53
N VAL A 39 -8.25 0.21 -8.25
CA VAL A 39 -9.23 0.20 -7.16
C VAL A 39 -9.27 1.60 -6.56
N THR A 40 -10.46 2.21 -6.55
CA THR A 40 -10.66 3.56 -6.02
C THR A 40 -11.53 3.51 -4.77
N SER A 41 -11.13 4.26 -3.75
CA SER A 41 -11.87 4.45 -2.49
C SER A 41 -11.79 5.93 -2.09
N GLY A 42 -12.91 6.64 -2.25
CA GLY A 42 -12.94 8.09 -2.06
C GLY A 42 -11.90 8.80 -2.94
N PRO A 43 -11.03 9.68 -2.39
CA PRO A 43 -10.01 10.38 -3.17
C PRO A 43 -8.75 9.54 -3.44
N LEU A 44 -8.68 8.30 -2.93
CA LEU A 44 -7.51 7.43 -3.11
C LEU A 44 -7.76 6.45 -4.26
N THR A 45 -6.76 6.29 -5.13
CA THR A 45 -6.75 5.27 -6.17
C THR A 45 -5.49 4.43 -6.06
N ALA A 46 -5.67 3.13 -5.89
CA ALA A 46 -4.61 2.14 -6.03
C ALA A 46 -4.52 1.76 -7.53
N PRO A 47 -3.43 2.10 -8.24
CA PRO A 47 -3.33 1.88 -9.67
C PRO A 47 -3.23 0.37 -10.00
N SER A 48 -3.64 -0.01 -11.21
CA SER A 48 -3.49 -1.40 -11.70
C SER A 48 -2.05 -1.73 -12.10
N SER A 49 -1.34 -0.75 -12.65
CA SER A 49 0.06 -0.88 -13.06
C SER A 49 0.99 -0.32 -12.00
N GLY A 50 2.14 -0.97 -11.79
CA GLY A 50 3.15 -0.56 -10.80
C GLY A 50 2.75 -0.76 -9.34
N ASN A 51 1.63 -1.44 -9.08
CA ASN A 51 1.13 -1.78 -7.74
C ASN A 51 1.31 -3.27 -7.44
N GLY A 52 1.00 -3.69 -6.21
CA GLY A 52 1.31 -5.04 -5.74
C GLY A 52 2.81 -5.23 -5.58
N VAL A 53 3.45 -4.25 -4.93
CA VAL A 53 4.89 -4.23 -4.70
C VAL A 53 5.28 -5.05 -3.47
N TYR A 54 6.45 -5.68 -3.52
CA TYR A 54 7.07 -6.41 -2.43
C TYR A 54 8.60 -6.27 -2.46
N ALA A 55 9.25 -6.65 -1.36
CA ALA A 55 10.68 -6.89 -1.27
C ALA A 55 10.95 -7.94 -0.20
N TYR A 56 12.01 -8.74 -0.39
CA TYR A 56 12.50 -9.68 0.62
C TYR A 56 13.81 -9.18 1.21
N GLY A 57 13.91 -9.21 2.53
CA GLY A 57 15.11 -8.82 3.27
C GLY A 57 14.98 -9.13 4.75
N SER A 58 16.11 -9.15 5.47
CA SER A 58 16.13 -9.34 6.93
C SER A 58 15.74 -8.08 7.71
N SER A 59 15.61 -6.94 7.03
CA SER A 59 15.20 -5.65 7.59
C SER A 59 14.16 -4.99 6.69
N SER A 60 13.55 -3.90 7.17
CA SER A 60 12.58 -3.14 6.39
C SER A 60 13.25 -2.53 5.16
N LEU A 61 12.69 -2.81 3.99
CA LEU A 61 13.14 -2.30 2.70
C LEU A 61 11.99 -1.58 1.99
N PHE A 62 12.32 -0.59 1.16
CA PHE A 62 11.34 -0.02 0.27
C PHE A 62 11.04 -1.02 -0.86
N PRO A 63 9.78 -1.46 -1.04
CA PRO A 63 9.46 -2.49 -2.01
C PRO A 63 9.45 -1.94 -3.44
N THR A 64 10.15 -2.61 -4.36
CA THR A 64 10.24 -2.23 -5.77
C THR A 64 9.93 -3.38 -6.74
N ASN A 65 9.83 -4.61 -6.26
CA ASN A 65 9.48 -5.77 -7.08
C ASN A 65 7.96 -5.91 -7.17
N THR A 66 7.45 -6.35 -8.32
CA THR A 66 6.03 -6.65 -8.51
C THR A 66 5.86 -8.09 -8.98
N TYR A 67 4.71 -8.69 -8.67
CA TYR A 67 4.34 -10.00 -9.17
C TYR A 67 2.83 -10.11 -9.30
N ASN A 68 2.37 -10.50 -10.50
CA ASN A 68 0.99 -10.91 -10.79
C ASN A 68 -0.11 -9.96 -10.25
N GLN A 69 0.15 -8.64 -10.27
CA GLN A 69 -0.80 -7.61 -9.81
C GLN A 69 -1.40 -7.94 -8.43
N THR A 70 -0.56 -8.47 -7.54
CA THR A 70 -1.00 -9.08 -6.28
C THR A 70 -1.43 -8.02 -5.27
N ASN A 71 -2.56 -8.22 -4.61
CA ASN A 71 -2.94 -7.42 -3.45
C ASN A 71 -2.39 -8.08 -2.18
N TYR A 72 -1.54 -7.36 -1.42
CA TYR A 72 -0.96 -7.83 -0.16
C TYR A 72 -1.76 -7.41 1.09
N TRP A 73 -2.98 -6.92 0.89
CA TRP A 73 -3.94 -6.55 1.94
C TRP A 73 -3.38 -5.54 2.95
N VAL A 74 -2.58 -4.60 2.45
CA VAL A 74 -2.14 -3.40 3.18
C VAL A 74 -3.06 -2.26 2.79
N ASP A 75 -3.69 -1.66 3.78
CA ASP A 75 -4.60 -0.53 3.61
C ASP A 75 -4.20 0.62 4.55
N VAL A 76 -4.69 1.82 4.25
CA VAL A 76 -4.36 3.04 4.99
C VAL A 76 -5.57 3.56 5.76
N VAL A 77 -5.34 4.04 6.98
CA VAL A 77 -6.31 4.90 7.66
C VAL A 77 -6.14 6.30 7.09
N PHE A 78 -7.09 6.72 6.26
CA PHE A 78 -7.05 8.01 5.59
C PHE A 78 -8.01 9.01 6.27
N ASN A 79 -7.49 10.17 6.63
CA ASN A 79 -8.26 11.29 7.15
C ASN A 79 -8.23 12.43 6.12
N PRO A 80 -9.28 12.61 5.29
CA PRO A 80 -9.35 13.76 4.41
C PRO A 80 -9.44 15.02 5.27
N SER A 81 -8.50 15.96 5.13
CA SER A 81 -8.78 17.33 5.58
C SER A 81 -10.04 17.76 4.84
N ALA A 82 -11.08 18.17 5.59
CA ALA A 82 -12.34 18.60 4.99
C ALA A 82 -12.04 19.50 3.79
N ALA A 83 -12.42 19.05 2.60
CA ALA A 83 -12.27 19.85 1.39
C ALA A 83 -13.05 21.15 1.63
N ALA A 84 -12.38 22.28 1.45
CA ALA A 84 -13.03 23.59 1.42
C ALA A 84 -13.97 23.69 0.22
#